data_AF-A0A2V9EX34-F1
#
_entry.id   AF-A0A2V9EX34-F1
#
_cell.length_a   1.000
_cell.length_b   1.000
_cell.length_c   1.000
_cell.angle_alpha   90.00
_cell.angle_beta   90.00
_cell.angle_gamma   90.00
#
_symmetry.space_group_name_H-M   'P 1'
#
loop_
_entity.id
_entity.type
_entity.pdbx_description
1 polymer ?
#
loop_
_entity_poly.entity_id
_entity_poly.type
_entity_poly.pdbx_seq_one_letter_code
_entity_poly.pdbx_strand_id
1 'polypeptide(L)'
;MGKKTAATGFFVPGYIPQFDGLRGVAVLMVLIGHSGFLERLPHAGMLEYARFSVDSYFVLSGFLITGILLDSKGSENYFRNFYARRAVRIWPLYYLVLFLVFVVETLFVPAMRPTVASIWPAFAFYVQNLIYHDAYPFGLAATWSLAVEEQFYITWPLLIFLLKKRTLTIVLFSLFVVSLSLRLAFYFRGAESGLVHQYTFSRLGGTLAAFPELYPCPLAY
;
A
#
# COMPACT_ATOMS: atom_id res chain seq x y z
N MET A 1 37.44 11.46 -32.87
CA MET A 1 37.56 10.51 -31.74
C MET A 1 36.67 11.02 -30.60
N GLY A 2 35.37 10.67 -30.60
CA GLY A 2 34.41 11.15 -29.60
C GLY A 2 33.98 10.02 -28.70
N LYS A 3 34.49 9.97 -27.46
CA LYS A 3 34.03 9.02 -26.44
C LYS A 3 32.60 9.38 -26.05
N LYS A 4 31.63 8.58 -26.47
CA LYS A 4 30.28 8.58 -25.91
C LYS A 4 30.40 8.04 -24.48
N THR A 5 30.19 8.91 -23.50
CA THR A 5 30.01 8.53 -22.10
C THR A 5 28.72 7.73 -22.00
N ALA A 6 28.83 6.42 -21.78
CA ALA A 6 27.70 5.58 -21.47
C ALA A 6 27.10 6.05 -20.13
N ALA A 7 25.89 6.58 -20.16
CA ALA A 7 25.12 6.85 -18.96
C ALA A 7 24.77 5.52 -18.30
N THR A 8 25.55 5.12 -17.30
CA THR A 8 25.24 4.05 -16.36
C THR A 8 24.17 4.54 -15.38
N GLY A 9 22.94 4.71 -15.88
CA GLY A 9 21.75 4.84 -15.06
C GLY A 9 21.04 3.49 -15.02
N PHE A 10 20.56 3.07 -13.86
CA PHE A 10 19.78 1.84 -13.74
C PHE A 10 18.46 2.03 -14.50
N PHE A 11 18.39 1.53 -15.73
CA PHE A 11 17.17 1.50 -16.52
C PHE A 11 16.29 0.40 -15.91
N VAL A 12 15.29 0.76 -15.10
CA VAL A 12 14.19 -0.16 -14.83
C VAL A 12 13.48 -0.30 -16.17
N PRO A 13 13.53 -1.47 -16.84
CA PRO A 13 12.81 -1.61 -18.09
C PRO A 13 11.33 -1.30 -17.84
N GLY A 14 10.68 -0.66 -18.81
CA GLY A 14 9.24 -0.47 -18.76
C GLY A 14 8.51 -1.78 -18.43
N TYR A 15 7.31 -1.65 -17.85
CA TYR A 15 6.37 -2.73 -17.47
C TYR A 15 7.03 -4.11 -17.22
N ILE A 16 7.30 -4.43 -15.95
CA ILE A 16 7.87 -5.72 -15.53
C ILE A 16 6.72 -6.67 -15.13
N PRO A 17 6.30 -7.62 -16.00
CA PRO A 17 5.12 -8.44 -15.76
C PRO A 17 5.25 -9.33 -14.52
N GLN A 18 6.49 -9.68 -14.13
CA GLN A 18 6.78 -10.52 -12.96
C GLN A 18 6.37 -9.81 -11.66
N PHE A 19 6.54 -8.49 -11.56
CA PHE A 19 6.10 -7.74 -10.39
C PHE A 19 4.58 -7.65 -10.29
N ASP A 20 3.89 -7.53 -11.42
CA ASP A 20 2.42 -7.58 -11.42
C ASP A 20 1.89 -8.98 -11.08
N GLY A 21 2.57 -10.05 -11.52
CA GLY A 21 2.28 -11.42 -11.10
C GLY A 21 2.44 -11.62 -9.59
N LEU A 22 3.55 -11.17 -9.01
CA LEU A 22 3.80 -11.24 -7.57
C LEU A 22 2.79 -10.41 -6.76
N ARG A 23 2.41 -9.23 -7.25
CA ARG A 23 1.33 -8.42 -6.65
C ARG A 23 -0.01 -9.15 -6.71
N GLY A 24 -0.33 -9.80 -7.82
CA GLY A 24 -1.54 -10.61 -7.98
C GLY A 24 -1.60 -11.74 -6.95
N VAL A 25 -0.50 -12.49 -6.79
CA VAL A 25 -0.39 -13.55 -5.77
C VAL A 25 -0.55 -12.99 -4.36
N ALA A 26 0.09 -11.85 -4.06
CA ALA A 26 -0.04 -11.19 -2.77
C ALA A 26 -1.49 -10.79 -2.48
N VAL A 27 -2.19 -10.18 -3.44
CA VAL A 27 -3.61 -9.80 -3.30
C VAL A 27 -4.49 -11.02 -3.07
N LEU A 28 -4.28 -12.12 -3.80
CA LEU A 28 -5.03 -13.36 -3.60
C LEU A 28 -4.87 -13.89 -2.16
N MET A 29 -3.64 -13.89 -1.64
CA MET A 29 -3.39 -14.31 -0.26
C MET A 29 -4.04 -13.37 0.77
N VAL A 30 -4.10 -12.06 0.50
CA VAL A 30 -4.82 -11.10 1.33
C VAL A 30 -6.32 -11.41 1.35
N LEU A 31 -6.92 -11.66 0.19
CA LEU A 31 -8.35 -12.00 0.08
C LEU A 31 -8.67 -13.32 0.78
N ILE A 32 -7.83 -14.34 0.62
CA ILE A 32 -7.96 -15.63 1.31
C ILE A 32 -7.90 -15.41 2.84
N GLY A 33 -6.97 -14.58 3.31
CA GLY A 33 -6.88 -14.23 4.73
C GLY A 33 -8.13 -13.54 5.29
N HIS A 34 -8.76 -12.64 4.53
CA HIS A 34 -9.98 -11.93 4.96
C HIS A 34 -11.28 -12.72 4.76
N SER A 35 -11.25 -13.82 3.99
CA SER A 35 -12.44 -14.64 3.74
C SER A 35 -12.89 -15.50 4.94
N GLY A 36 -12.08 -15.56 6.01
CA GLY A 36 -12.25 -16.49 7.12
C GLY A 36 -11.95 -17.95 6.75
N PHE A 37 -11.48 -18.22 5.52
CA PHE A 37 -11.11 -19.57 5.07
C PHE A 37 -9.94 -20.14 5.87
N LEU A 38 -8.88 -19.34 6.08
CA LEU A 38 -7.68 -19.78 6.81
C LEU A 38 -7.96 -20.06 8.29
N GLU A 39 -8.92 -19.36 8.90
CA GLU A 39 -9.34 -19.55 10.30
C GLU A 39 -10.01 -20.92 10.52
N ARG A 40 -10.56 -21.52 9.46
CA ARG A 40 -11.18 -22.85 9.50
C ARG A 40 -10.18 -23.99 9.33
N LEU A 41 -8.92 -23.68 9.01
CA LEU A 41 -7.87 -24.68 8.85
C LEU A 41 -7.13 -24.90 10.18
N PRO A 42 -6.72 -26.15 10.50
CA PRO A 42 -6.03 -26.49 11.75
C PRO A 42 -4.60 -25.92 11.87
N HIS A 43 -4.17 -25.04 10.95
CA HIS A 43 -2.82 -24.49 10.89
C HIS A 43 -2.83 -22.97 11.09
N ALA A 44 -2.82 -22.54 12.36
CA ALA A 44 -2.82 -21.13 12.77
C ALA A 44 -1.70 -20.28 12.14
N GLY A 45 -0.56 -20.90 11.77
CA GLY A 45 0.54 -20.22 11.08
C GLY A 45 0.19 -19.68 9.68
N MET A 46 -0.92 -20.14 9.07
CA MET A 46 -1.30 -19.65 7.74
C MET A 46 -1.78 -18.19 7.74
N LEU A 47 -2.28 -17.70 8.87
CA LEU A 47 -2.68 -16.30 9.02
C LEU A 47 -1.47 -15.35 8.97
N GLU A 48 -0.28 -15.82 9.37
CA GLU A 48 0.95 -15.05 9.25
C GLU A 48 1.37 -14.85 7.79
N TYR A 49 1.14 -15.83 6.91
CA TYR A 49 1.40 -15.68 5.48
C TYR A 49 0.48 -14.62 4.84
N ALA A 50 -0.78 -14.53 5.27
CA ALA A 50 -1.68 -13.48 4.82
C ALA A 50 -1.17 -12.08 5.24
N ARG A 51 -0.61 -11.95 6.46
CA ARG A 51 -0.01 -10.71 6.95
C ARG A 51 1.26 -10.33 6.16
N PHE A 52 2.12 -11.30 5.86
CA PHE A 52 3.33 -11.09 5.04
C PHE A 52 3.00 -10.69 3.60
N SER A 53 1.90 -11.21 3.06
CA SER A 53 1.43 -10.88 1.71
C SER A 53 1.06 -9.41 1.58
N VAL A 54 0.46 -8.82 2.63
CA VAL A 54 0.17 -7.38 2.68
C VAL A 54 1.46 -6.55 2.63
N ASP A 55 2.48 -6.90 3.43
CA ASP A 55 3.79 -6.22 3.39
C ASP A 55 4.42 -6.30 1.99
N SER A 56 4.44 -7.49 1.42
CA SER A 56 5.02 -7.73 0.08
C SER A 56 4.31 -6.91 -0.99
N TYR A 57 2.98 -6.81 -0.94
CA TYR A 57 2.19 -5.99 -1.84
C TYR A 57 2.58 -4.50 -1.76
N PHE A 58 2.74 -3.95 -0.55
CA PHE A 58 3.11 -2.56 -0.37
C PHE A 58 4.55 -2.26 -0.81
N VAL A 59 5.50 -3.16 -0.52
CA VAL A 59 6.89 -3.02 -0.99
C VAL A 59 6.95 -2.96 -2.52
N LEU A 60 6.31 -3.92 -3.19
CA LEU A 60 6.29 -4.00 -4.65
C LEU A 60 5.57 -2.81 -5.29
N SER A 61 4.43 -2.41 -4.71
CA SER A 61 3.68 -1.25 -5.21
C SER A 61 4.48 0.04 -5.01
N GLY A 62 5.10 0.22 -3.85
CA GLY A 62 5.97 1.36 -3.56
C GLY A 62 7.14 1.47 -4.52
N PHE A 63 7.80 0.35 -4.85
CA PHE A 63 8.87 0.30 -5.86
C PHE A 63 8.38 0.78 -7.23
N LEU A 64 7.28 0.19 -7.72
CA LEU A 64 6.75 0.50 -9.04
C LEU A 64 6.25 1.94 -9.15
N ILE A 65 5.52 2.42 -8.14
CA ILE A 65 4.97 3.78 -8.10
C ILE A 65 6.10 4.82 -8.05
N THR A 66 7.12 4.58 -7.23
CA THR A 66 8.29 5.46 -7.12
C THR A 66 9.03 5.55 -8.45
N GLY A 67 9.26 4.42 -9.13
CA GLY A 67 9.87 4.41 -10.47
C GLY A 67 9.08 5.24 -11.47
N ILE A 68 7.77 5.00 -11.59
CA ILE A 68 6.88 5.76 -12.48
C ILE A 68 6.91 7.27 -12.19
N LEU A 69 6.96 7.67 -10.92
CA LEU A 69 7.02 9.07 -10.53
C LEU A 69 8.39 9.70 -10.83
N LEU A 70 9.48 8.99 -10.60
CA LEU A 70 10.81 9.49 -10.96
C LEU A 70 10.96 9.65 -12.48
N ASP A 71 10.46 8.70 -13.27
CA ASP A 71 10.52 8.74 -14.74
C ASP A 71 9.65 9.85 -15.33
N SER A 72 8.50 10.14 -14.71
CA SER A 72 7.59 11.20 -15.18
C SER A 72 7.92 12.58 -14.60
N LYS A 73 8.90 12.68 -13.70
CA LYS A 73 9.28 13.94 -13.05
C LYS A 73 9.76 14.96 -14.08
N GLY A 74 9.13 16.13 -14.11
CA GLY A 74 9.41 17.19 -15.09
C GLY A 74 8.53 17.15 -16.34
N SER A 75 7.63 16.17 -16.49
CA SER A 75 6.60 16.20 -17.53
C SER A 75 5.51 17.24 -17.23
N GLU A 76 5.00 17.90 -18.27
CA GLU A 76 3.97 18.95 -18.17
C GLU A 76 2.69 18.47 -17.47
N ASN A 77 2.36 17.19 -17.63
CA ASN A 77 1.14 16.57 -17.09
C ASN A 77 1.42 15.57 -15.95
N TYR A 78 2.52 15.73 -15.21
CA TYR A 78 2.97 14.81 -14.14
C TYR A 78 1.83 14.33 -13.22
N PHE A 79 1.18 15.25 -12.52
CA PHE A 79 0.10 14.94 -11.58
C PHE A 79 -1.14 14.39 -12.29
N ARG A 80 -1.59 15.08 -13.34
CA ARG A 80 -2.81 14.70 -14.08
C ARG A 80 -2.74 13.28 -14.62
N ASN A 81 -1.63 12.95 -15.27
CA ASN A 81 -1.41 11.62 -15.84
C ASN A 81 -1.33 10.54 -14.76
N PHE A 82 -0.69 10.84 -13.64
CA PHE A 82 -0.56 9.91 -12.53
C PHE A 82 -1.91 9.60 -11.86
N TYR A 83 -2.69 10.63 -11.52
CA TYR A 83 -3.97 10.51 -10.82
C TYR A 83 -5.07 9.97 -11.74
N ALA A 84 -5.18 10.44 -12.98
CA ALA A 84 -6.23 10.01 -13.91
C ALA A 84 -6.19 8.50 -14.17
N ARG A 85 -4.99 7.94 -14.41
CA ARG A 85 -4.83 6.49 -14.63
C ARG A 85 -5.26 5.65 -13.42
N ARG A 86 -5.05 6.15 -12.21
CA ARG A 86 -5.40 5.44 -10.97
C ARG A 86 -6.87 5.57 -10.64
N ALA A 87 -7.43 6.77 -10.77
CA ALA A 87 -8.85 7.03 -10.56
C ALA A 87 -9.71 6.13 -11.48
N VAL A 88 -9.41 6.07 -12.78
CA VAL A 88 -10.17 5.23 -13.73
C VAL A 88 -10.04 3.73 -13.42
N ARG A 89 -8.91 3.29 -12.84
CA ARG A 89 -8.67 1.89 -12.49
C ARG A 89 -9.36 1.47 -11.19
N ILE A 90 -9.37 2.33 -10.18
CA ILE A 90 -9.73 1.94 -8.79
C ILE A 90 -11.13 2.41 -8.43
N TRP A 91 -11.45 3.69 -8.70
CA TRP A 91 -12.66 4.31 -8.17
C TRP A 91 -13.95 3.66 -8.69
N PRO A 92 -14.13 3.35 -10.00
CA PRO A 92 -15.38 2.77 -10.48
C PRO A 92 -15.74 1.46 -9.79
N LEU A 93 -14.75 0.57 -9.66
CA LEU A 93 -14.97 -0.73 -9.03
C LEU A 93 -15.16 -0.58 -7.51
N TYR A 94 -14.37 0.27 -6.85
CA TYR A 94 -14.47 0.48 -5.41
C TYR A 94 -15.84 1.05 -5.01
N TYR A 95 -16.28 2.13 -5.66
CA TYR A 95 -17.57 2.73 -5.35
C TYR A 95 -18.75 1.84 -5.74
N LEU A 96 -18.61 1.01 -6.79
CA LEU A 96 -19.60 -0.01 -7.11
C LEU A 96 -19.72 -1.03 -5.97
N VAL A 97 -18.60 -1.54 -5.46
CA VAL A 97 -18.60 -2.48 -4.33
C VAL A 97 -19.19 -1.83 -3.08
N LEU A 98 -18.80 -0.60 -2.75
CA LEU A 98 -19.38 0.13 -1.61
C LEU A 98 -20.89 0.30 -1.76
N PHE A 99 -21.36 0.67 -2.95
CA PHE A 99 -22.79 0.83 -3.22
C PHE A 99 -23.54 -0.51 -3.05
N LEU A 100 -23.03 -1.60 -3.62
CA LEU A 100 -23.64 -2.92 -3.48
C LEU A 100 -23.69 -3.38 -2.03
N VAL A 101 -22.61 -3.21 -1.27
CA VAL A 101 -22.57 -3.55 0.16
C VAL A 101 -23.55 -2.69 0.95
N PHE A 102 -23.63 -1.39 0.66
CA PHE A 102 -24.59 -0.48 1.29
C PHE A 102 -26.04 -0.92 1.04
N VAL A 103 -26.38 -1.28 -0.20
CA VAL A 103 -27.72 -1.78 -0.56
C VAL A 103 -28.02 -3.11 0.13
N VAL A 104 -27.08 -4.06 0.12
CA VAL A 104 -27.26 -5.37 0.75
C VAL A 104 -27.44 -5.24 2.26
N GLU A 105 -26.58 -4.46 2.92
CA GLU A 105 -26.67 -4.21 4.36
C GLU A 105 -28.00 -3.53 4.72
N THR A 106 -28.40 -2.52 3.93
CA THR A 106 -29.66 -1.83 4.12
C THR A 106 -30.85 -2.79 3.99
N LEU A 107 -30.93 -3.60 2.93
CA LEU A 107 -32.12 -4.42 2.66
C LEU A 107 -32.17 -5.72 3.48
N PHE A 108 -31.02 -6.36 3.72
CA PHE A 108 -30.98 -7.72 4.28
C PHE A 108 -30.48 -7.77 5.72
N VAL A 109 -29.81 -6.72 6.23
CA VAL A 109 -29.17 -6.73 7.56
C VAL A 109 -29.46 -5.44 8.35
N PRO A 110 -30.74 -5.09 8.54
CA PRO A 110 -31.13 -3.82 9.17
C PRO A 110 -30.64 -3.67 10.61
N ALA A 111 -30.35 -4.77 11.31
CA ALA A 111 -29.81 -4.77 12.68
C ALA A 111 -28.39 -4.19 12.79
N MET A 112 -27.58 -4.22 11.72
CA MET A 112 -26.21 -3.67 11.75
C MET A 112 -26.15 -2.17 11.51
N ARG A 113 -27.20 -1.57 10.94
CA ARG A 113 -27.22 -0.16 10.51
C ARG A 113 -26.77 0.84 11.57
N PRO A 114 -27.20 0.77 12.85
CA PRO A 114 -26.78 1.75 13.86
C PRO A 114 -25.26 1.68 14.12
N THR A 115 -24.70 0.47 14.06
CA THR A 115 -23.28 0.20 14.33
C THR A 115 -22.39 0.66 13.17
N VAL A 116 -22.87 0.55 11.93
CA VAL A 116 -22.04 0.83 10.74
C VAL A 116 -22.37 2.14 10.03
N ALA A 117 -23.48 2.81 10.37
CA ALA A 117 -23.82 4.13 9.83
C ALA A 117 -22.69 5.15 10.05
N SER A 118 -22.04 5.09 11.22
CA SER A 118 -20.97 6.02 11.61
C SER A 118 -19.66 5.81 10.85
N ILE A 119 -19.43 4.64 10.25
CA ILE A 119 -18.16 4.29 9.60
C ILE A 119 -18.20 4.45 8.08
N TRP A 120 -19.38 4.54 7.46
CA TRP A 120 -19.54 4.77 6.02
C TRP A 120 -18.75 5.98 5.48
N PRO A 121 -18.68 7.14 6.17
CA PRO A 121 -17.83 8.25 5.73
C PRO A 121 -16.35 7.85 5.62
N ALA A 122 -15.85 6.99 6.49
CA ALA A 122 -14.45 6.59 6.44
C ALA A 122 -14.13 5.73 5.21
N PHE A 123 -15.05 4.88 4.78
CA PHE A 123 -14.92 4.15 3.51
C PHE A 123 -15.01 5.07 2.30
N ALA A 124 -15.89 6.08 2.34
CA ALA A 124 -16.03 7.05 1.25
C ALA A 124 -14.76 7.89 1.04
N PHE A 125 -14.04 8.20 2.12
CA PHE A 125 -12.83 9.03 2.08
C PHE A 125 -11.51 8.25 2.17
N TYR A 126 -11.53 6.91 2.09
CA TYR A 126 -10.33 6.07 2.22
C TYR A 126 -9.55 6.33 3.53
N VAL A 127 -10.27 6.44 4.65
CA VAL A 127 -9.69 6.63 5.99
C VAL A 127 -10.15 5.57 7.00
N GLN A 128 -10.79 4.49 6.54
CA GLN A 128 -11.27 3.39 7.39
C GLN A 128 -10.15 2.68 8.16
N ASN A 129 -8.90 2.77 7.71
CA ASN A 129 -7.75 2.22 8.44
C ASN A 129 -7.32 3.07 9.65
N LEU A 130 -7.80 4.31 9.76
CA LEU A 130 -7.53 5.20 10.90
C LEU A 130 -8.55 5.03 12.03
N ILE A 131 -9.74 4.53 11.68
CA ILE A 131 -10.80 4.25 12.64
C ILE A 131 -10.86 2.74 12.87
N TYR A 132 -10.13 2.26 13.87
CA TYR A 132 -10.20 0.85 14.24
C TYR A 132 -11.61 0.53 14.74
N HIS A 133 -12.29 -0.39 14.05
CA HIS A 133 -13.60 -0.88 14.43
C HIS A 133 -13.62 -2.40 14.41
N ASP A 134 -14.27 -2.99 15.43
CA ASP A 134 -14.45 -4.44 15.55
C ASP A 134 -15.51 -4.98 14.57
N ALA A 135 -16.30 -4.08 13.96
CA ALA A 135 -17.36 -4.42 13.03
C ALA A 135 -17.18 -3.67 11.71
N TYR A 136 -16.72 -4.37 10.68
CA TYR A 136 -16.73 -3.88 9.31
C TYR A 136 -17.97 -4.39 8.56
N PRO A 137 -18.56 -3.59 7.64
CA PRO A 137 -19.64 -4.06 6.79
C PRO A 137 -19.12 -5.19 5.89
N PHE A 138 -19.97 -6.18 5.61
CA PHE A 138 -19.74 -7.37 4.76
C PHE A 138 -18.46 -7.35 3.90
N GLY A 139 -17.41 -8.03 4.38
CA GLY A 139 -16.17 -8.24 3.62
C GLY A 139 -15.33 -6.99 3.33
N LEU A 140 -15.78 -5.79 3.74
CA LEU A 140 -15.05 -4.54 3.53
C LEU A 140 -13.81 -4.43 4.42
N ALA A 141 -13.63 -5.33 5.39
CA ALA A 141 -12.42 -5.40 6.20
C ALA A 141 -11.15 -5.38 5.32
N ALA A 142 -11.11 -6.13 4.20
CA ALA A 142 -9.93 -6.16 3.33
C ALA A 142 -9.54 -4.80 2.72
N THR A 143 -10.49 -3.85 2.64
CA THR A 143 -10.30 -2.55 1.98
C THR A 143 -9.44 -1.57 2.77
N TRP A 144 -9.09 -1.84 4.04
CA TRP A 144 -8.18 -0.99 4.81
C TRP A 144 -6.82 -0.84 4.10
N SER A 145 -6.35 -1.90 3.44
CA SER A 145 -5.09 -1.89 2.68
C SER A 145 -5.18 -1.03 1.41
N LEU A 146 -6.36 -1.01 0.77
CA LEU A 146 -6.64 -0.14 -0.38
C LEU A 146 -6.69 1.34 0.05
N ALA A 147 -7.22 1.64 1.24
CA ALA A 147 -7.20 2.99 1.79
C ALA A 147 -5.77 3.51 2.03
N VAL A 148 -4.90 2.67 2.59
CA VAL A 148 -3.47 2.99 2.72
C VAL A 148 -2.84 3.23 1.35
N GLU A 149 -3.20 2.45 0.34
CA GLU A 149 -2.71 2.63 -1.03
C GLU A 149 -3.16 3.97 -1.65
N GLU A 150 -4.42 4.38 -1.45
CA GLU A 150 -4.93 5.68 -1.94
C GLU A 150 -4.25 6.86 -1.22
N GLN A 151 -4.05 6.76 0.10
CA GLN A 151 -3.28 7.74 0.87
C GLN A 151 -1.85 7.87 0.34
N PHE A 152 -1.24 6.74 -0.03
CA PHE A 152 0.07 6.73 -0.67
C PHE A 152 0.04 7.41 -2.04
N TYR A 153 -1.00 7.19 -2.85
CA TYR A 153 -1.15 7.88 -4.13
C TYR A 153 -1.29 9.39 -4.01
N ILE A 154 -1.91 9.89 -2.95
CA ILE A 154 -2.01 11.34 -2.71
C ILE A 154 -0.65 11.90 -2.26
N THR A 155 0.00 11.25 -1.31
CA THR A 155 1.20 11.78 -0.63
C THR A 155 2.48 11.62 -1.45
N TRP A 156 2.68 10.48 -2.11
CA TRP A 156 3.96 10.14 -2.74
C TRP A 156 4.34 11.01 -3.95
N PRO A 157 3.42 11.32 -4.89
CA PRO A 157 3.74 12.21 -6.02
C PRO A 157 4.16 13.60 -5.56
N LEU A 158 3.52 14.12 -4.51
CA LEU A 158 3.85 15.42 -3.91
C LEU A 158 5.25 15.38 -3.28
N LEU A 159 5.58 14.34 -2.50
CA LEU A 159 6.90 14.19 -1.89
C LEU A 159 8.00 14.09 -2.96
N ILE A 160 7.81 13.27 -3.99
CA ILE A 160 8.79 13.12 -5.07
C ILE A 160 8.93 14.42 -5.88
N PHE A 161 7.84 15.16 -6.10
CA PHE A 161 7.88 16.42 -6.81
C PHE A 161 8.65 17.49 -6.04
N LEU A 162 8.36 17.65 -4.75
CA LEU A 162 8.91 18.71 -3.90
C LEU A 162 10.33 18.44 -3.41
N LEU A 163 10.68 17.18 -3.13
CA LEU A 163 11.94 16.83 -2.48
C LEU A 163 13.07 16.56 -3.49
N LYS A 164 14.28 16.97 -3.10
CA LYS A 164 15.53 16.56 -3.76
C LYS A 164 15.88 15.13 -3.37
N LYS A 165 16.62 14.42 -4.23
CA LYS A 165 17.02 13.01 -4.01
C LYS A 165 17.54 12.75 -2.59
N ARG A 166 18.49 13.57 -2.12
CA ARG A 166 19.09 13.44 -0.77
C ARG A 166 18.07 13.56 0.36
N THR A 167 17.15 14.53 0.27
CA THR A 167 16.10 14.73 1.28
C THR A 167 15.08 13.61 1.24
N LEU A 168 14.71 13.14 0.04
CA LEU A 168 13.83 11.99 -0.13
C LEU A 168 14.42 10.76 0.55
N THR A 169 15.70 10.44 0.33
CA THR A 169 16.37 9.31 1.00
C THR A 169 16.33 9.41 2.51
N ILE A 170 16.59 10.59 3.07
CA ILE A 170 16.52 10.83 4.51
C ILE A 170 15.09 10.59 5.02
N VAL A 171 14.08 11.14 4.33
CA VAL A 171 12.67 10.95 4.70
C VAL A 171 12.29 9.47 4.68
N LEU A 172 12.69 8.72 3.65
CA LEU A 172 12.42 7.29 3.55
C LEU A 172 13.10 6.49 4.66
N PHE A 173 14.37 6.80 4.95
CA PHE A 173 15.10 6.17 6.03
C PHE A 173 14.48 6.49 7.39
N SER A 174 14.10 7.74 7.62
CA SER A 174 13.38 8.15 8.84
C SER A 174 12.04 7.45 8.96
N LEU A 175 11.25 7.33 7.89
CA LEU A 175 9.97 6.60 7.90
C LEU A 175 10.18 5.11 8.21
N PHE A 176 11.22 4.49 7.68
CA PHE A 176 11.59 3.12 8.00
C PHE A 176 11.97 2.95 9.48
N VAL A 177 12.82 3.82 10.01
CA VAL A 177 13.24 3.79 11.42
C VAL A 177 12.04 4.02 12.33
N VAL A 178 11.21 5.03 12.05
CA VAL A 178 9.98 5.31 12.83
C VAL A 178 9.02 4.13 12.80
N SER A 179 8.82 3.52 11.63
CA SER A 179 8.00 2.32 11.49
C SER A 179 8.52 1.17 12.36
N LEU A 180 9.83 0.88 12.27
CA LEU A 180 10.45 -0.18 13.05
C LEU A 180 10.37 0.10 14.55
N SER A 181 10.64 1.33 14.99
CA SER A 181 10.54 1.75 16.38
C SER A 181 9.13 1.63 16.92
N LEU A 182 8.11 2.03 16.15
CA LEU A 182 6.70 1.88 16.55
C LEU A 182 6.32 0.41 16.68
N ARG A 183 6.71 -0.44 15.72
CA ARG A 183 6.45 -1.89 15.76
C ARG A 183 7.07 -2.53 17.01
N LEU A 184 8.33 -2.19 17.32
CA LEU A 184 9.01 -2.66 18.53
C LEU A 184 8.32 -2.16 19.80
N ALA A 185 7.97 -0.86 19.86
CA ALA A 185 7.28 -0.29 21.01
C ALA A 185 5.93 -0.96 21.28
N PHE A 186 5.15 -1.25 20.23
CA PHE A 186 3.89 -1.96 20.37
C PHE A 186 4.07 -3.43 20.78
N TYR A 187 5.09 -4.11 20.24
CA TYR A 187 5.44 -5.48 20.65
C TYR A 187 5.76 -5.54 22.16
N PHE A 188 6.60 -4.64 22.65
CA PHE A 188 6.95 -4.59 24.07
C PHE A 188 5.79 -4.15 24.98
N ARG A 189 4.79 -3.43 24.45
CA ARG A 189 3.59 -3.03 25.19
C ARG A 189 2.46 -4.05 25.17
N GLY A 190 2.64 -5.20 24.51
CA GLY A 190 1.60 -6.24 24.40
C GLY A 190 0.35 -5.75 23.68
N ALA A 191 0.47 -4.76 22.80
CA ALA A 191 -0.66 -4.19 22.07
C ALA A 191 -1.25 -5.21 21.08
N GLU A 192 -2.57 -5.16 20.87
CA GLU A 192 -3.22 -6.05 19.91
C GLU A 192 -2.65 -5.91 18.50
N SER A 193 -2.32 -7.05 17.88
CA SER A 193 -1.62 -7.11 16.58
C SER A 193 -2.34 -6.35 15.46
N GLY A 194 -3.67 -6.18 15.52
CA GLY A 194 -4.47 -5.47 14.53
C GLY A 194 -4.08 -4.01 14.37
N LEU A 195 -3.93 -3.28 15.48
CA LEU A 195 -3.54 -1.86 15.46
C LEU A 195 -2.16 -1.68 14.85
N VAL A 196 -1.19 -2.48 15.26
CA VAL A 196 0.21 -2.42 14.76
C VAL A 196 0.29 -2.64 13.25
N HIS A 197 -0.57 -3.51 12.72
CA HIS A 197 -0.57 -3.93 11.32
C HIS A 197 -1.38 -3.02 10.38
N GLN A 198 -2.38 -2.28 10.89
CA GLN A 198 -3.28 -1.44 10.08
C GLN A 198 -2.85 0.03 9.99
N TYR A 199 -1.95 0.50 10.87
CA TYR A 199 -1.45 1.87 10.83
C TYR A 199 -0.59 2.16 9.59
N THR A 200 -0.97 3.19 8.82
CA THR A 200 -0.31 3.66 7.59
C THR A 200 1.21 3.80 7.75
N PHE A 201 1.65 4.42 8.86
CA PHE A 201 3.06 4.70 9.11
C PHE A 201 3.91 3.45 9.38
N SER A 202 3.33 2.36 9.89
CA SER A 202 4.07 1.12 10.08
C SER A 202 4.35 0.40 8.75
N ARG A 203 3.70 0.78 7.64
CA ARG A 203 3.86 0.14 6.31
C ARG A 203 4.71 0.96 5.33
N LEU A 204 4.88 2.26 5.55
CA LEU A 204 5.63 3.16 4.63
C LEU A 204 7.14 2.86 4.50
N GLY A 205 7.72 2.04 5.38
CA GLY A 205 9.16 1.71 5.35
C GLY A 205 9.61 0.85 4.17
N GLY A 206 8.68 0.18 3.48
CA GLY A 206 8.99 -0.79 2.41
C GLY A 206 9.62 -0.21 1.13
N THR A 207 9.58 1.11 0.95
CA THR A 207 10.05 1.79 -0.27
C THR A 207 11.56 1.94 -0.39
N LEU A 208 12.34 1.57 0.63
CA LEU A 208 13.81 1.64 0.57
C LEU A 208 14.43 0.64 -0.42
N ALA A 209 13.74 -0.46 -0.76
CA ALA A 209 14.21 -1.41 -1.78
C ALA A 209 14.21 -0.83 -3.22
N ALA A 210 13.65 0.36 -3.42
CA ALA A 210 13.58 1.04 -4.72
C ALA A 210 14.80 1.89 -5.08
N PHE A 211 15.84 1.90 -4.24
CA PHE A 211 17.03 2.72 -4.46
C PHE A 211 18.32 1.90 -4.52
N PRO A 212 18.57 1.13 -5.60
CA PRO A 212 19.87 0.51 -5.84
C PRO A 212 20.99 1.55 -6.02
N GLU A 213 20.67 2.75 -6.52
CA GLU A 213 21.65 3.83 -6.78
C GLU A 213 22.31 4.42 -5.51
N LEU A 214 21.84 4.06 -4.32
CA LEU A 214 22.37 4.54 -3.03
C LEU A 214 23.39 3.59 -2.38
N TYR A 215 23.65 2.44 -3.01
CA TYR A 215 24.76 1.56 -2.66
C TYR A 215 25.78 1.57 -3.80
N PRO A 216 26.90 2.31 -3.70
CA PRO A 216 28.06 1.97 -4.51
C PRO A 216 28.51 0.58 -4.04
N CYS A 217 28.19 -0.46 -4.82
CA CYS A 217 28.76 -1.79 -4.62
C CYS A 217 30.29 -1.65 -4.73
N PRO A 218 31.08 -1.93 -3.68
CA PRO A 218 32.54 -1.84 -3.77
C PRO A 218 33.19 -3.06 -4.44
N LEU A 219 32.41 -3.96 -5.05
CA LEU A 219 32.91 -5.22 -5.58
C LEU A 219 32.38 -5.46 -6.99
N ALA A 220 33.06 -4.84 -7.94
CA ALA A 220 33.22 -5.36 -9.29
C ALA A 220 34.73 -5.50 -9.52
N TYR A 221 35.26 -6.67 -9.17
CA TYR A 221 36.43 -7.27 -9.81
C TYR A 221 35.92 -8.41 -10.68
#